data_AF-A0A821YCH3-F1
#
_entry.id   AF-A0A821YCH3-F1
#
_cell.length_a   1.000
_cell.length_b   1.000
_cell.length_c   1.000
_cell.angle_alpha   90.00
_cell.angle_beta   90.00
_cell.angle_gamma   90.00
#
_symmetry.space_group_name_H-M   'P 1'
#
loop_
_entity.id
_entity.type
_entity.pdbx_description
1 polymer ?
#
loop_
_entity_poly.entity_id
_entity_poly.type
_entity_poly.pdbx_seq_one_letter_code
_entity_poly.pdbx_strand_id
1 'polypeptide(L)'
;GFLRGDERLDHCPFCTNAVIRNIHAAHIFYCDHPECGKVSCLICRKACPKIEDDYAMDEEIAEMEKHFKCAELADDKHELDRYVELG
;
A
#
# COMPACT_ATOMS: atom_id res chain seq x y z
N GLY A 1 19.11 -4.11 -12.46
CA GLY A 1 17.79 -4.45 -13.03
C GLY A 1 17.08 -3.15 -13.34
N PHE A 2 16.60 -2.99 -14.57
CA PHE A 2 15.87 -1.80 -14.99
C PHE A 2 14.49 -1.81 -14.33
N LEU A 3 14.19 -0.80 -13.53
CA LEU A 3 12.83 -0.54 -13.05
C LEU A 3 11.98 -0.20 -14.27
N ARG A 4 10.83 -0.87 -14.44
CA ARG A 4 9.80 -0.45 -15.39
C ARG A 4 9.21 0.87 -14.88
N GLY A 5 8.80 1.76 -15.78
CA GLY A 5 8.53 3.18 -15.49
C GLY A 5 7.59 3.51 -14.32
N ASP A 6 6.76 2.56 -13.90
CA ASP A 6 5.81 2.71 -12.78
C ASP A 6 6.21 1.95 -11.50
N GLU A 7 7.36 1.25 -11.50
CA GLU A 7 7.84 0.52 -10.32
C GLU A 7 8.46 1.49 -9.31
N ARG A 8 7.77 1.69 -8.19
CA ARG A 8 8.33 2.36 -7.02
C ARG A 8 8.94 1.33 -6.08
N LEU A 9 10.21 1.54 -5.73
CA LEU A 9 10.88 0.81 -4.65
C LEU A 9 10.62 1.56 -3.35
N ASP A 10 9.73 1.01 -2.53
CA ASP A 10 9.47 1.54 -1.20
C ASP A 10 10.11 0.66 -0.12
N HIS A 11 10.21 1.18 1.10
CA HIS A 11 10.72 0.42 2.24
C HIS A 11 9.57 -0.03 3.12
N CYS A 12 9.62 -1.27 3.58
CA CYS A 12 8.63 -1.74 4.54
C CYS A 12 8.71 -0.89 5.83
N PRO A 13 7.61 -0.30 6.30
CA PRO A 13 7.61 0.47 7.54
C PRO A 13 7.88 -0.39 8.78
N PHE A 14 7.83 -1.71 8.65
CA PHE A 14 8.00 -2.68 9.74
C PHE A 14 9.34 -3.41 9.73
N CYS A 15 10.10 -3.36 8.63
CA CYS A 15 11.43 -3.97 8.58
C CYS A 15 12.35 -3.19 7.63
N THR A 16 13.61 -3.05 8.02
CA THR A 16 14.62 -2.26 7.29
C THR A 16 15.11 -2.92 6.01
N ASN A 17 14.86 -4.23 5.83
CA ASN A 17 15.51 -5.04 4.80
C ASN A 17 14.64 -5.36 3.57
N ALA A 18 13.34 -5.07 3.63
CA ALA A 18 12.44 -5.40 2.53
C ALA A 18 12.24 -4.20 1.61
N VAL A 19 12.67 -4.38 0.36
CA VAL A 19 12.33 -3.46 -0.73
C VAL A 19 11.02 -3.92 -1.34
N ILE A 20 10.02 -3.08 -1.16
CA ILE A 20 8.67 -3.25 -1.64
C ILE A 20 8.68 -2.99 -3.15
N ARG A 21 8.33 -4.01 -3.95
CA ARG A 21 8.06 -3.81 -5.37
C ARG A 21 6.59 -3.46 -5.54
N ASN A 22 6.29 -2.17 -5.67
CA ASN A 22 4.93 -1.79 -5.98
C ASN A 22 4.64 -2.10 -7.47
N ILE A 23 3.90 -3.17 -7.75
CA ILE A 23 3.65 -3.65 -9.12
C ILE A 23 2.33 -3.09 -9.69
N HIS A 24 1.51 -2.40 -8.90
CA HIS A 24 0.25 -1.81 -9.36
C HIS A 24 -0.04 -0.48 -8.64
N ALA A 25 -0.99 0.32 -9.13
CA ALA A 25 -1.44 1.55 -8.46
C ALA A 25 -2.01 1.33 -7.03
N ALA A 26 -1.98 0.10 -6.52
CA ALA A 26 -2.38 -0.22 -5.17
C ALA A 26 -1.33 0.29 -4.17
N HIS A 27 -1.73 1.21 -3.29
CA HIS A 27 -0.89 1.67 -2.17
C HIS A 27 -0.81 0.67 -1.00
N ILE A 28 -1.19 -0.59 -1.23
CA ILE A 28 -1.19 -1.70 -0.27
C ILE A 28 -0.14 -2.72 -0.71
N PHE A 29 0.76 -3.08 0.19
CA PHE A 29 1.88 -3.96 -0.13
C PHE A 29 2.08 -5.08 0.87
N TYR A 30 2.54 -6.24 0.38
CA TYR A 30 2.91 -7.39 1.19
C TYR A 30 4.44 -7.55 1.27
N CYS A 31 5.00 -7.48 2.48
CA CYS A 31 6.42 -7.66 2.71
C CYS A 31 6.86 -9.13 2.55
N ASP A 32 7.62 -9.40 1.48
CA ASP A 32 8.18 -10.73 1.19
C ASP A 32 9.32 -11.17 2.12
N HIS A 33 9.74 -10.34 3.09
CA HIS A 33 10.79 -10.73 4.02
C HIS A 33 10.28 -11.86 4.94
N PRO A 34 10.99 -12.99 5.06
CA PRO A 34 10.51 -14.19 5.76
C PRO A 34 10.21 -13.95 7.24
N GLU A 35 10.92 -13.01 7.87
CA GLU A 35 10.66 -12.62 9.28
C GLU A 35 9.58 -11.54 9.44
N CYS A 36 9.17 -10.87 8.35
CA CYS A 36 8.16 -9.83 8.41
C CYS A 36 6.80 -10.39 7.98
N GLY A 37 6.63 -10.76 6.71
CA GLY A 37 5.38 -11.33 6.17
C GLY A 37 4.14 -10.44 6.35
N LYS A 38 4.30 -9.13 6.61
CA LYS A 38 3.19 -8.21 6.92
C LYS A 38 2.66 -7.52 5.67
N VAL A 39 1.34 -7.29 5.64
CA VAL A 39 0.71 -6.36 4.70
C VAL A 39 0.73 -4.95 5.31
N SER A 40 0.97 -3.93 4.50
CA SER A 40 1.05 -2.54 4.94
C SER A 40 0.52 -1.57 3.90
N CYS A 41 -0.16 -0.52 4.35
CA CYS A 41 -0.54 0.61 3.51
C CYS A 41 0.62 1.62 3.46
N LEU A 42 1.10 1.95 2.26
CA LEU A 42 2.20 2.89 2.06
C LEU A 42 1.80 4.36 2.31
N ILE A 43 0.51 4.68 2.24
CA ILE A 43 0.00 6.03 2.55
C ILE A 43 0.05 6.30 4.05
N CYS A 44 -0.61 5.47 4.85
CA CYS A 44 -0.71 5.69 6.30
C CYS A 44 0.37 4.97 7.12
N ARG A 45 1.21 4.15 6.46
CA ARG A 45 2.30 3.36 7.07
C ARG A 45 1.86 2.46 8.22
N LYS A 46 0.61 1.99 8.18
CA LYS A 46 0.05 1.05 9.15
C LYS A 46 0.00 -0.35 8.59
N ALA A 47 -0.04 -1.32 9.50
CA ALA A 47 -0.23 -2.72 9.15
C ALA A 47 -1.67 -2.89 8.68
N CYS A 48 -1.85 -3.62 7.59
CA CYS A 48 -3.16 -4.04 7.13
C CYS A 48 -3.35 -5.51 7.49
N PRO A 49 -4.58 -5.94 7.78
CA PRO A 49 -4.88 -7.35 7.95
C PRO A 49 -4.45 -8.11 6.68
N LYS A 50 -3.99 -9.35 6.85
CA LYS A 50 -3.72 -10.24 5.71
C LYS A 50 -4.97 -11.09 5.55
N ILE A 51 -5.73 -10.86 4.48
CA ILE A 51 -6.88 -11.71 4.16
C ILE A 51 -6.30 -12.99 3.53
N GLU A 52 -5.99 -13.96 4.38
CA GLU A 52 -5.68 -15.34 3.98
C GLU A 52 -7.00 -16.13 4.04
N ASP A 53 -7.61 -16.38 2.88
CA ASP A 53 -8.84 -17.16 2.68
C ASP A 53 -10.20 -16.56 3.11
N ASP A 54 -11.26 -17.23 2.63
CA ASP A 54 -12.69 -16.92 2.67
C ASP A 54 -13.31 -16.73 4.08
N TYR A 55 -12.49 -16.61 5.13
CA TYR A 55 -12.90 -16.51 6.53
C TYR A 55 -12.45 -15.20 7.21
N ALA A 56 -12.14 -14.15 6.45
CA ALA A 56 -11.89 -12.84 7.04
C ALA A 56 -13.09 -12.39 7.88
N MET A 57 -12.84 -11.98 9.12
CA MET A 57 -13.88 -11.45 9.99
C MET A 57 -14.34 -10.09 9.45
N ASP A 58 -15.62 -9.74 9.66
CA ASP A 58 -16.19 -8.45 9.22
C ASP A 58 -15.34 -7.24 9.69
N GLU A 59 -14.71 -7.34 10.86
CA GLU A 59 -13.81 -6.31 11.40
C GLU A 59 -12.53 -6.15 10.57
N GLU A 60 -11.94 -7.25 10.11
CA GLU A 60 -10.73 -7.26 9.28
C GLU A 60 -11.03 -6.73 7.88
N ILE A 61 -12.21 -7.06 7.33
CA ILE A 61 -12.70 -6.51 6.07
C ILE A 61 -12.89 -5.00 6.21
N ALA A 62 -13.58 -4.54 7.25
CA ALA A 62 -13.81 -3.11 7.49
C ALA A 62 -12.51 -2.33 7.74
N GLU A 63 -11.50 -2.95 8.35
CA GLU A 63 -10.17 -2.35 8.49
C GLU A 63 -9.46 -2.27 7.13
N MET A 64 -9.52 -3.33 6.32
CA MET A 64 -8.97 -3.32 4.96
C MET A 64 -9.63 -2.26 4.08
N GLU A 65 -10.95 -2.11 4.13
CA GLU A 65 -11.69 -1.07 3.39
C GLU A 65 -11.22 0.36 3.73
N LYS A 66 -10.89 0.62 5.00
CA LYS A 66 -10.32 1.94 5.39
C LYS A 66 -8.98 2.19 4.71
N HIS A 67 -8.17 1.15 4.53
CA HIS A 67 -6.88 1.27 3.86
C HIS A 67 -7.01 1.41 2.34
N PHE A 68 -7.98 0.74 1.72
CA PHE A 68 -8.34 1.00 0.32
C PHE A 68 -8.82 2.43 0.11
N LYS A 69 -9.71 2.93 0.98
CA LYS A 69 -10.16 4.34 0.91
C LYS A 69 -9.01 5.33 1.15
N CYS A 70 -8.05 4.99 2.00
CA CYS A 70 -6.84 5.78 2.21
C CYS A 70 -5.98 5.87 0.94
N ALA A 71 -5.93 4.79 0.15
CA ALA A 71 -5.24 4.73 -1.13
C ALA A 71 -5.96 5.62 -2.16
N GLU A 72 -7.28 5.48 -2.30
CA GLU A 72 -8.11 6.29 -3.21
C GLU A 72 -7.98 7.79 -2.92
N LEU A 73 -8.12 8.21 -1.66
CA LEU A 73 -8.00 9.62 -1.28
C LEU A 73 -6.62 10.20 -1.55
N ALA A 74 -5.57 9.38 -1.50
CA ALA A 74 -4.22 9.84 -1.83
C ALA A 74 -4.06 10.08 -3.33
N ASP A 75 -4.67 9.24 -4.17
CA ASP A 75 -4.70 9.41 -5.62
C ASP A 75 -5.53 10.65 -6.00
N ASP A 76 -6.72 10.80 -5.42
CA ASP A 76 -7.58 11.97 -5.62
C ASP A 76 -6.87 13.27 -5.24
N LYS A 77 -6.17 13.27 -4.09
CA LYS A 77 -5.39 14.43 -3.66
C LYS A 77 -4.27 14.75 -4.65
N HIS A 78 -3.53 13.74 -5.10
CA HIS A 78 -2.45 13.94 -6.06
C HIS A 78 -2.96 14.45 -7.42
N GLU A 79 -4.15 14.05 -7.83
CA GLU A 79 -4.83 14.62 -8.99
C GLU A 79 -5.24 16.08 -8.75
N LEU A 80 -5.85 16.38 -7.60
CA LEU A 80 -6.24 17.74 -7.24
C LEU A 80 -5.04 18.69 -7.16
N ASP A 81 -3.95 18.27 -6.50
CA ASP A 81 -2.73 19.07 -6.36
C ASP A 81 -2.13 19.40 -7.75
N ARG A 82 -2.14 18.44 -8.69
CA ARG A 82 -1.74 18.70 -10.08
C ARG A 82 -2.62 19.73 -10.77
N TYR A 83 -3.93 19.68 -10.56
CA TYR A 83 -4.84 20.69 -11.13
C TYR A 83 -4.63 22.09 -10.52
N VAL A 84 -4.31 22.16 -9.24
CA VAL A 84 -4.00 23.44 -8.56
C VAL A 84 -2.68 24.03 -9.08
N GLU A 85 -1.66 23.20 -9.33
CA GLU A 85 -0.36 23.67 -9.84
C GLU A 85 -0.38 24.09 -11.32
N LEU A 86 -1.36 23.63 -12.10
CA LEU A 86 -1.55 23.96 -13.52
C LEU A 86 -2.46 25.18 -13.74
N GLY A 87 -3.10 25.69 -12.70
CA GLY A 87 -3.95 26.90 -12.71
C GLY A 87 -3.22 28.15 -12.20
#